data_AF-A0A0N0LT33-F1
#
_entry.id   AF-A0A0N0LT33-F1
#
_cell.length_a   1.000
_cell.length_b   1.000
_cell.length_c   1.000
_cell.angle_alpha   90.00
_cell.angle_beta   90.00
_cell.angle_gamma   90.00
#
_symmetry.space_group_name_H-M   'P 1'
#
loop_
_entity.id
_entity.type
_entity.pdbx_description
1 polymer ?
#
loop_
_entity_poly.entity_id
_entity_poly.type
_entity_poly.pdbx_seq_one_letter_code
_entity_poly.pdbx_strand_id
1 'polypeptide(L)'
;MKKIVFVFLVLVSGVFGESRFYDGDSTFKSGNMYFHDDGEMNYRNGDTLFLDNGDRIEKRGDSYYNSNGESTTKRGNTYFHDNGGMSWDLGGGNMIHSDEESQRRMEDLRDFEW
;
A
#
# COMPACT_ATOMS: atom_id res chain seq x y z
N MET A 1 -15.84 -19.89 -19.78
CA MET A 1 -14.59 -20.60 -19.43
C MET A 1 -14.67 -20.99 -17.96
N LYS A 2 -14.58 -22.27 -17.62
CA LYS A 2 -14.71 -22.74 -16.23
C LYS A 2 -13.38 -22.47 -15.52
N LYS A 3 -13.36 -21.55 -14.55
CA LYS A 3 -12.17 -21.28 -13.74
C LYS A 3 -12.00 -22.44 -12.75
N ILE A 4 -10.90 -23.18 -12.88
CA ILE A 4 -10.53 -24.25 -11.95
C ILE A 4 -9.93 -23.55 -10.73
N VAL A 5 -10.60 -23.68 -9.57
CA VAL A 5 -10.09 -23.21 -8.28
C VAL A 5 -9.33 -24.37 -7.66
N PHE A 6 -8.01 -24.26 -7.54
CA PHE A 6 -7.21 -25.19 -6.75
C PHE A 6 -7.33 -24.81 -5.27
N VAL A 7 -8.01 -25.64 -4.49
CA VAL A 7 -8.00 -25.54 -3.03
C VAL A 7 -6.74 -26.25 -2.55
N PHE A 8 -5.71 -25.48 -2.17
CA PHE A 8 -4.61 -26.04 -1.39
C PHE A 8 -5.11 -26.22 0.04
N LEU A 9 -5.29 -27.48 0.44
CA LEU A 9 -5.53 -27.85 1.82
C LEU A 9 -4.21 -27.68 2.59
N VAL A 10 -3.98 -26.51 3.19
CA VAL A 10 -2.90 -26.35 4.17
C VAL A 10 -3.33 -27.10 5.43
N LEU A 11 -2.78 -28.29 5.63
CA LEU A 11 -2.92 -29.09 6.86
C LEU A 11 -2.11 -28.45 7.99
N VAL A 12 -2.48 -27.24 8.42
CA VAL A 12 -2.01 -26.65 9.68
C VAL A 12 -3.21 -25.97 10.33
N SER A 13 -3.86 -26.71 11.24
CA SER A 13 -4.85 -26.24 12.22
C SER A 13 -5.90 -25.21 11.75
N GLY A 14 -6.91 -25.65 11.01
CA GLY A 14 -8.28 -25.14 11.17
C GLY A 14 -8.59 -23.67 10.87
N VAL A 15 -7.78 -22.95 10.09
CA VAL A 15 -8.08 -21.54 9.76
C VAL A 15 -8.74 -21.42 8.38
N PHE A 16 -10.02 -21.01 8.37
CA PHE A 16 -10.75 -20.62 7.17
C PHE A 16 -10.30 -19.21 6.78
N GLY A 17 -9.71 -19.04 5.59
CA GLY A 17 -9.28 -17.73 5.08
C GLY A 17 -9.74 -17.48 3.64
N GLU A 18 -9.71 -16.22 3.22
CA GLU A 18 -10.00 -15.80 1.85
C GLU A 18 -8.70 -15.76 1.05
N SER A 19 -8.64 -16.51 -0.06
CA SER A 19 -7.53 -16.47 -1.02
C SER A 19 -7.87 -15.55 -2.19
N ARG A 20 -6.98 -14.60 -2.52
CA ARG A 20 -7.06 -13.79 -3.75
C ARG A 20 -5.83 -14.06 -4.60
N PHE A 21 -6.05 -14.37 -5.88
CA PHE A 21 -5.00 -14.67 -6.85
C PHE A 21 -4.99 -13.57 -7.94
N TYR A 22 -3.85 -12.93 -8.17
CA TYR A 22 -3.65 -11.97 -9.25
C TYR A 22 -2.37 -12.31 -10.02
N ASP A 23 -2.52 -12.75 -11.27
CA ASP A 23 -1.46 -12.89 -12.30
C ASP A 23 -0.03 -13.22 -11.81
N GLY A 24 0.10 -14.29 -11.03
CA GLY A 24 1.40 -14.79 -10.57
C GLY A 24 1.74 -14.52 -9.10
N ASP A 25 1.11 -13.51 -8.49
CA ASP A 25 1.20 -13.23 -7.06
C ASP A 25 -0.11 -13.60 -6.35
N SER A 26 0.01 -14.25 -5.20
CA SER A 26 -1.11 -14.70 -4.42
C SER A 26 -0.94 -14.33 -2.96
N THR A 27 -1.94 -13.63 -2.43
CA THR A 27 -2.00 -13.31 -1.01
C THR A 27 -3.17 -14.08 -0.40
N PHE A 28 -2.85 -14.89 0.60
CA PHE A 28 -3.83 -15.55 1.44
C PHE A 28 -4.02 -14.73 2.72
N LYS A 29 -5.28 -14.36 3.02
CA LYS A 29 -5.60 -13.69 4.28
C LYS A 29 -6.29 -14.65 5.22
N SER A 30 -5.75 -14.77 6.44
CA SER A 30 -6.32 -15.56 7.52
C SER A 30 -6.34 -14.72 8.79
N GLY A 31 -7.54 -14.28 9.18
CA GLY A 31 -7.72 -13.32 10.27
C GLY A 31 -6.97 -12.02 10.01
N ASN A 32 -6.00 -11.72 10.86
CA ASN A 32 -5.14 -10.53 10.78
C ASN A 32 -3.82 -10.78 10.04
N MET A 33 -3.58 -12.01 9.58
CA MET A 33 -2.35 -12.39 8.90
C MET A 33 -2.56 -12.42 7.38
N TYR A 34 -1.55 -11.98 6.66
CA TYR A 34 -1.44 -12.00 5.21
C TYR A 34 -0.21 -12.82 4.85
N PHE A 35 -0.39 -13.83 4.02
CA PHE A 35 0.65 -14.72 3.56
C PHE A 35 0.84 -14.51 2.08
N HIS A 36 2.08 -14.22 1.70
CA HIS A 36 2.51 -14.03 0.32
C HIS A 36 3.11 -15.34 -0.20
N ASP A 37 3.06 -15.57 -1.50
CA ASP A 37 3.54 -16.79 -2.15
C ASP A 37 5.05 -16.88 -2.29
N ASP A 38 5.76 -15.78 -2.13
CA ASP A 38 7.20 -15.74 -1.90
C ASP A 38 7.60 -16.21 -0.49
N GLY A 39 6.62 -16.45 0.40
CA GLY A 39 6.80 -16.89 1.78
C GLY A 39 6.81 -15.75 2.80
N GLU A 40 6.73 -14.49 2.38
CA GLU A 40 6.63 -13.36 3.30
C GLU A 40 5.28 -13.37 4.04
N MET A 41 5.30 -12.89 5.29
CA MET A 41 4.10 -12.78 6.11
C MET A 41 3.95 -11.40 6.73
N ASN A 42 2.78 -10.82 6.55
CA ASN A 42 2.43 -9.55 7.17
C ASN A 42 1.32 -9.74 8.22
N TYR A 43 1.38 -8.97 9.29
CA TYR A 43 0.41 -9.04 10.38
C TYR A 43 -0.23 -7.68 10.63
N ARG A 44 -1.56 -7.62 10.76
CA ARG A 44 -2.26 -6.37 11.08
C ARG A 44 -2.77 -6.38 12.52
N ASN A 45 -2.44 -5.34 13.28
CA ASN A 45 -3.05 -5.08 14.58
C ASN A 45 -3.68 -3.68 14.57
N GLY A 46 -5.01 -3.63 14.59
CA GLY A 46 -5.74 -2.37 14.43
C GLY A 46 -5.36 -1.66 13.12
N ASP A 47 -4.89 -0.43 13.25
CA ASP A 47 -4.44 0.42 12.14
C ASP A 47 -2.96 0.24 11.78
N THR A 48 -2.24 -0.65 12.45
CA THR A 48 -0.83 -0.94 12.17
C THR A 48 -0.69 -2.23 11.37
N LEU A 49 0.04 -2.17 10.26
CA LEU A 49 0.54 -3.32 9.50
C LEU A 49 2.01 -3.54 9.87
N PHE A 50 2.34 -4.74 10.30
CA PHE A 50 3.70 -5.22 10.56
C PHE A 50 4.15 -6.04 9.36
N LEU A 51 5.33 -5.71 8.85
CA LEU A 51 5.93 -6.34 7.68
C LEU A 51 6.92 -7.43 8.11
N ASP A 52 7.12 -8.44 7.26
CA ASP A 52 8.02 -9.57 7.54
C ASP A 52 9.47 -9.11 7.82
N ASN A 53 9.91 -8.05 7.13
CA ASN A 53 11.22 -7.43 7.29
C ASN A 53 11.40 -6.66 8.62
N GLY A 54 10.37 -6.61 9.48
CA GLY A 54 10.38 -5.91 10.76
C GLY A 54 9.89 -4.45 10.69
N ASP A 55 9.62 -3.93 9.50
CA ASP A 55 9.01 -2.61 9.35
C ASP A 55 7.54 -2.60 9.76
N ARG A 56 7.00 -1.40 9.98
CA ARG A 56 5.58 -1.21 10.23
C ARG A 56 5.04 0.01 9.52
N ILE A 57 3.78 -0.09 9.12
CA ILE A 57 2.99 0.99 8.53
C ILE A 57 1.83 1.25 9.47
N GLU A 58 1.80 2.42 10.10
CA GLU A 58 0.70 2.86 10.95
C GLU A 58 -0.22 3.81 10.18
N LYS A 59 -1.51 3.49 10.14
CA LYS A 59 -2.51 4.41 9.60
C LYS A 59 -3.07 5.29 10.72
N ARG A 60 -3.12 6.60 10.49
CA ARG A 60 -3.80 7.55 11.36
C ARG A 60 -4.60 8.53 10.52
N GLY A 61 -5.93 8.39 10.53
CA GLY A 61 -6.81 9.15 9.65
C GLY A 61 -6.53 8.82 8.18
N ASP A 62 -6.22 9.84 7.38
CA ASP A 62 -5.87 9.71 5.97
C ASP A 62 -4.35 9.60 5.73
N SER A 63 -3.57 9.52 6.82
CA SER A 63 -2.11 9.44 6.77
C SER A 63 -1.60 8.04 7.08
N TYR A 64 -0.49 7.68 6.46
CA TYR A 64 0.27 6.45 6.65
C TYR A 64 1.69 6.81 7.08
N TYR A 65 2.20 6.16 8.11
CA TYR A 65 3.51 6.41 8.71
C TYR A 65 4.32 5.12 8.73
N ASN A 66 5.48 5.14 8.08
CA ASN A 66 6.40 4.01 8.03
C ASN A 66 7.40 4.08 9.20
N SER A 67 7.90 2.93 9.64
CA SER A 67 8.97 2.82 10.66
C SER A 67 10.26 3.53 10.27
N ASN A 68 10.54 3.65 8.97
CA ASN A 68 11.72 4.33 8.44
C ASN A 68 11.62 5.87 8.53
N GLY A 69 10.49 6.40 9.04
CA GLY A 69 10.24 7.84 9.19
C GLY A 69 9.46 8.45 8.03
N GLU A 70 9.32 7.74 6.91
CA GLU A 70 8.55 8.22 5.76
C GLU A 70 7.05 8.27 6.09
N SER A 71 6.35 9.24 5.50
CA SER A 71 4.90 9.32 5.65
C SER A 71 4.21 9.82 4.40
N THR A 72 2.96 9.42 4.24
CA THR A 72 2.12 9.83 3.11
C THR A 72 0.72 10.18 3.62
N THR A 73 0.22 11.34 3.24
CA THR A 73 -1.14 11.80 3.58
C THR A 73 -2.00 11.91 2.34
N LYS A 74 -3.15 11.24 2.34
CA LYS A 74 -4.12 11.36 1.25
C LYS A 74 -5.07 12.54 1.49
N ARG A 75 -5.32 13.34 0.46
CA ARG A 75 -6.37 14.35 0.43
C ARG A 75 -7.07 14.33 -0.93
N GLY A 76 -8.31 13.84 -0.95
CA GLY A 76 -9.03 13.58 -2.20
C GLY A 76 -8.30 12.52 -3.03
N ASN A 77 -7.94 12.87 -4.27
CA ASN A 77 -7.18 11.99 -5.17
C ASN A 77 -5.66 12.24 -5.11
N THR A 78 -5.19 13.14 -4.24
CA THR A 78 -3.77 13.46 -4.13
C THR A 78 -3.17 12.80 -2.89
N TYR A 79 -1.98 12.24 -3.04
CA TYR A 79 -1.13 11.75 -1.96
C TYR A 79 0.03 12.74 -1.82
N PHE A 80 0.26 13.21 -0.60
CA PHE A 80 1.35 14.10 -0.23
C PHE A 80 2.39 13.29 0.54
N HIS A 81 3.61 13.23 0.04
CA HIS A 81 4.73 12.56 0.65
C HIS A 81 5.52 13.56 1.49
N ASP A 82 6.11 13.11 2.58
CA ASP A 82 6.88 13.94 3.51
C ASP A 82 8.20 14.48 2.93
N ASN A 83 8.72 13.83 1.90
CA ASN A 83 9.82 14.35 1.08
C ASN A 83 9.42 15.52 0.16
N GLY A 84 8.20 16.05 0.30
CA GLY A 84 7.65 17.12 -0.54
C GLY A 84 6.94 16.60 -1.80
N GLY A 85 7.21 15.36 -2.20
CA GLY A 85 6.61 14.66 -3.33
C GLY A 85 5.08 14.64 -3.29
N MET A 86 4.44 14.57 -4.46
CA MET A 86 3.00 14.34 -4.57
C MET A 86 2.69 13.29 -5.64
N SER A 87 1.61 12.55 -5.43
CA SER A 87 1.07 11.65 -6.43
C SER A 87 -0.43 11.90 -6.63
N TRP A 88 -0.92 11.84 -7.86
CA TRP A 88 -2.34 11.97 -8.19
C TRP A 88 -2.91 10.66 -8.72
N ASP A 89 -3.97 10.19 -8.08
CA ASP A 89 -4.78 9.06 -8.52
C ASP A 89 -5.74 9.50 -9.62
N LEU A 90 -5.56 8.96 -10.81
CA LEU A 90 -6.44 9.18 -11.96
C LEU A 90 -7.62 8.20 -11.97
N GLY A 91 -7.65 7.25 -11.04
CA GLY A 91 -8.59 6.14 -11.00
C GLY A 91 -8.17 4.97 -11.89
N GLY A 92 -8.77 3.81 -11.65
CA GLY A 92 -8.50 2.60 -12.42
C GLY A 92 -7.09 2.02 -12.24
N GLY A 93 -6.38 2.42 -11.19
CA GLY A 93 -5.01 1.99 -10.92
C GLY A 93 -3.92 2.86 -11.55
N ASN A 94 -4.28 3.95 -12.24
CA ASN A 94 -3.32 4.87 -12.83
C ASN A 94 -2.93 5.98 -11.84
N MET A 95 -1.62 6.18 -11.63
CA MET A 95 -1.08 7.25 -10.79
C MET A 95 -0.04 8.08 -11.54
N ILE A 96 -0.05 9.41 -11.33
CA ILE A 96 1.01 10.32 -11.75
C ILE A 96 1.81 10.72 -10.52
N HIS A 97 3.13 10.62 -10.58
CA HIS A 97 4.04 11.04 -9.52
C HIS A 97 4.75 12.33 -9.95
N SER A 98 4.73 13.37 -9.12
CA SER A 98 5.57 14.55 -9.36
C SER A 98 6.99 14.28 -8.90
N ASP A 99 7.97 14.59 -9.75
CA ASP A 99 9.36 14.69 -9.34
C ASP A 99 9.65 16.02 -8.63
N GLU A 100 10.79 16.10 -7.93
CA GLU A 100 11.28 17.31 -7.25
C GLU A 100 11.36 18.53 -8.20
N GLU A 101 11.69 18.30 -9.47
CA GLU A 101 11.92 19.35 -10.46
C GLU A 101 10.62 20.02 -10.91
N SER A 102 9.55 19.23 -11.09
CA SER A 102 8.20 19.72 -11.37
C SER A 102 7.65 20.53 -10.20
N GLN A 103 8.08 20.21 -8.97
CA GLN A 103 7.66 20.91 -7.77
C GLN A 103 8.36 22.27 -7.60
N ARG A 104 9.69 22.33 -7.81
CA ARG A 104 10.40 23.62 -7.82
C ARG A 104 9.84 24.59 -8.87
N ARG A 105 9.53 24.09 -10.06
CA ARG A 105 8.89 24.92 -11.11
C ARG A 105 7.53 25.46 -10.68
N MET A 106 6.74 24.73 -9.90
CA MET A 106 5.46 25.25 -9.38
C MET A 106 5.63 26.23 -8.22
N GLU A 107 6.68 26.09 -7.41
CA GLU A 107 7.05 27.09 -6.39
C GLU A 107 7.49 28.40 -7.04
N ASP A 108 8.41 28.35 -8.00
CA ASP A 108 8.90 29.53 -8.73
C ASP A 108 7.76 30.30 -9.43
N LEU A 109 6.72 29.60 -9.90
CA LEU A 109 5.56 30.22 -10.55
C LEU A 109 4.58 30.86 -9.56
N ARG A 110 4.54 30.42 -8.30
CA ARG A 110 3.70 31.04 -7.25
C ARG A 110 4.29 32.35 -6.73
N ASP A 111 5.61 32.51 -6.83
CA ASP A 111 6.30 33.75 -6.48
C ASP A 111 6.16 34.84 -7.56
N PHE A 112 5.46 34.54 -8.66
CA PHE A 112 5.18 35.44 -9.79
C PHE A 112 3.76 36.07 -9.76
N GLU A 113 3.05 36.01 -8.63
CA GLU A 113 1.80 36.78 -8.44
C GLU A 113 2.12 38.22 -7.98
N TRP A 114 1.75 39.20 -8.82
CA TRP A 114 1.93 40.65 -8.66
C TRP A 114 0.81 41.28 -7.81
#